data_AF-A0A6A3JQJ0-F1
#
_entry.id   AF-A0A6A3JQJ0-F1
#
_cell.length_a   1.000
_cell.length_b   1.000
_cell.length_c   1.000
_cell.angle_alpha   90.00
_cell.angle_beta   90.00
_cell.angle_gamma   90.00
#
_symmetry.space_group_name_H-M   'P 1'
#
loop_
_entity.id
_entity.type
_entity.pdbx_description
1 polymer ?
#
loop_
_entity_poly.entity_id
_entity_poly.type
_entity_poly.pdbx_seq_one_letter_code
_entity_poly.pdbx_strand_id
1 'polypeptide(L)'
;MARAFVDFAQHRYDVSQERVRQVEQQEADHRQANEQLRDELKELAVLKLRYSILEETSADAYARLLQYTVSVERCPLSERSLSRVVWSSLFRQTKVCRSYSAWRSDLLDVCDERERLHQELKELQPRLDTAESSRGTVLQDLFQLQQKHADLRKSHTDLERYYAQWKARAEDLDRENRQLQRDLDHARRHRDGSALGRENHQLRRDLDHARRRLDDSALSQENRRLRRELDQVRQRLDG
;
A
#
# COMPACT_ATOMS: atom_id res chain seq x y z
N MET A 1 29.18 11.63 10.26
CA MET A 1 28.07 11.93 9.33
C MET A 1 27.58 10.70 8.57
N ALA A 2 28.43 9.86 7.97
CA ALA A 2 27.98 8.68 7.20
C ALA A 2 27.17 7.64 8.01
N ARG A 3 27.56 7.31 9.25
CA ARG A 3 26.79 6.38 10.11
C ARG A 3 25.37 6.85 10.42
N ALA A 4 25.22 8.11 10.84
CA ALA A 4 23.91 8.70 11.13
C ALA A 4 22.95 8.71 9.92
N PHE A 5 23.49 8.84 8.70
CA PHE A 5 22.69 8.76 7.47
C PHE A 5 22.22 7.32 7.20
N VAL A 6 23.09 6.33 7.40
CA VAL A 6 22.74 4.91 7.25
C VAL A 6 21.70 4.50 8.28
N ASP A 7 21.88 4.90 9.54
CA ASP A 7 20.93 4.61 10.63
C ASP A 7 19.55 5.24 10.34
N PHE A 8 19.53 6.47 9.81
CA PHE A 8 18.30 7.14 9.39
C PHE A 8 17.61 6.44 8.21
N ALA A 9 18.37 6.02 7.19
CA ALA A 9 17.83 5.29 6.05
C ALA A 9 17.25 3.93 6.47
N GLN A 10 17.96 3.22 7.35
CA GLN A 10 17.54 1.92 7.89
C GLN A 10 16.25 2.06 8.70
N HIS A 11 16.17 3.04 9.60
CA HIS A 11 14.95 3.30 10.37
C HIS A 11 13.75 3.58 9.45
N ARG A 12 13.92 4.36 8.38
CA ARG A 12 12.81 4.62 7.44
C ARG A 12 12.38 3.38 6.67
N TYR A 13 13.34 2.53 6.31
CA TYR A 13 13.06 1.24 5.70
C TYR A 13 12.27 0.35 6.66
N ASP A 14 12.70 0.21 7.90
CA ASP A 14 12.04 -0.64 8.90
C ASP A 14 10.61 -0.15 9.20
N VAL A 15 10.41 1.17 9.36
CA VAL A 15 9.06 1.77 9.51
C VAL A 15 8.18 1.49 8.30
N SER A 16 8.74 1.52 7.08
CA SER A 16 7.98 1.22 5.87
C SER A 16 7.59 -0.25 5.80
N GLN A 17 8.49 -1.16 6.18
CA GLN A 17 8.23 -2.59 6.23
C GLN A 17 7.15 -2.93 7.27
N GLU A 18 7.19 -2.28 8.43
CA GLU A 18 6.19 -2.49 9.47
C GLU A 18 4.80 -2.04 9.02
N ARG A 19 4.71 -0.92 8.29
CA ARG A 19 3.45 -0.47 7.69
C ARG A 19 2.93 -1.45 6.64
N VAL A 20 3.82 -2.04 5.83
CA VAL A 20 3.44 -3.07 4.85
C VAL A 20 2.85 -4.28 5.56
N ARG A 21 3.51 -4.78 6.62
CA ARG A 21 3.00 -5.91 7.42
C ARG A 21 1.63 -5.62 8.04
N GLN A 22 1.43 -4.39 8.56
CA GLN A 22 0.14 -3.98 9.10
C GLN A 22 -0.96 -3.99 8.04
N VAL A 23 -0.67 -3.51 6.84
CA VAL A 23 -1.63 -3.54 5.72
C VAL A 23 -1.91 -4.97 5.27
N GLU A 24 -0.89 -5.82 5.16
CA GLU A 24 -1.05 -7.23 4.79
C GLU A 24 -1.92 -7.99 5.81
N GLN A 25 -1.74 -7.70 7.10
CA GLN A 25 -2.59 -8.27 8.15
C GLN A 25 -4.04 -7.77 8.03
N GLN A 26 -4.24 -6.47 7.86
CA GLN A 26 -5.58 -5.90 7.66
C GLN A 26 -6.26 -6.49 6.41
N GLU A 27 -5.52 -6.68 5.31
CA GLU A 27 -6.04 -7.34 4.12
C GLU A 27 -6.44 -8.79 4.38
N ALA A 28 -5.65 -9.54 5.15
CA ALA A 28 -5.98 -10.92 5.51
C ALA A 28 -7.27 -10.97 6.35
N ASP A 29 -7.40 -10.09 7.33
CA ASP A 29 -8.60 -9.98 8.18
C ASP A 29 -9.84 -9.63 7.33
N HIS A 30 -9.72 -8.67 6.41
CA HIS A 30 -10.79 -8.30 5.49
C HIS A 30 -11.13 -9.41 4.48
N ARG A 31 -10.16 -10.21 4.03
CA ARG A 31 -10.41 -11.37 3.15
C ARG A 31 -11.22 -12.43 3.89
N GLN A 32 -10.84 -12.74 5.13
CA GLN A 32 -11.57 -13.69 5.96
C GLN A 32 -13.02 -13.21 6.22
N ALA A 33 -13.20 -11.93 6.55
CA ALA A 33 -14.54 -11.36 6.73
C ALA A 33 -15.39 -11.44 5.44
N ASN A 34 -14.78 -11.22 4.27
CA ASN A 34 -15.47 -11.37 2.98
C ASN A 34 -15.85 -12.81 2.66
N GLU A 35 -15.02 -13.79 3.02
CA GLU A 35 -15.36 -15.22 2.88
C GLU A 35 -16.56 -15.58 3.77
N GLN A 36 -16.57 -15.10 5.01
CA GLN A 36 -17.72 -15.28 5.91
C GLN A 36 -19.01 -14.68 5.32
N LEU A 37 -18.97 -13.44 4.83
CA LEU A 37 -20.12 -12.79 4.19
C LEU A 37 -20.59 -13.56 2.94
N ARG A 38 -19.67 -14.16 2.18
CA ARG A 38 -20.02 -14.99 1.02
C ARG A 38 -20.76 -16.26 1.43
N ASP A 39 -20.37 -16.89 2.53
CA ASP A 39 -21.05 -18.09 3.02
C ASP A 39 -22.42 -17.73 3.61
N GLU A 40 -22.53 -16.65 4.37
CA GLU A 40 -23.81 -16.11 4.83
C GLU A 40 -24.76 -15.76 3.68
N LEU A 41 -24.25 -15.24 2.57
CA LEU A 41 -25.06 -14.96 1.37
C LEU A 41 -25.61 -16.25 0.73
N LYS A 42 -24.82 -17.32 0.71
CA LYS A 42 -25.30 -18.63 0.22
C LYS A 42 -26.38 -19.18 1.15
N GLU A 43 -26.19 -19.08 2.46
CA GLU A 43 -27.19 -19.49 3.45
C GLU A 43 -28.48 -18.68 3.31
N LEU A 44 -28.39 -17.36 3.12
CA LEU A 44 -29.54 -16.50 2.87
C LEU A 44 -30.31 -16.90 1.59
N ALA A 45 -29.61 -17.26 0.52
CA ALA A 45 -30.26 -17.72 -0.70
C ALA A 45 -31.04 -19.03 -0.47
N VAL A 46 -30.47 -19.96 0.30
CA VAL A 46 -31.15 -21.21 0.70
C VAL A 46 -32.35 -20.93 1.60
N LEU A 47 -32.20 -20.05 2.58
CA LEU A 47 -33.26 -19.64 3.50
C LEU A 47 -34.42 -18.97 2.75
N LYS A 48 -34.14 -18.07 1.81
CA LYS A 48 -35.16 -17.44 0.95
C LYS A 48 -35.94 -18.47 0.14
N LEU A 49 -35.25 -19.45 -0.46
CA LEU A 49 -35.90 -20.52 -1.20
C LEU A 49 -36.81 -21.36 -0.29
N ARG A 50 -36.31 -21.73 0.90
CA ARG A 50 -37.09 -22.51 1.87
C ARG A 50 -38.31 -21.76 2.37
N TYR A 51 -38.17 -20.46 2.66
CA TYR A 51 -39.27 -19.59 3.04
C TYR A 51 -40.34 -19.53 1.95
N SER A 52 -39.93 -19.34 0.68
CA SER A 52 -40.86 -19.33 -0.47
C SER A 52 -41.67 -20.62 -0.57
N ILE A 53 -41.02 -21.79 -0.40
CA ILE A 53 -41.70 -23.09 -0.43
C ILE A 53 -42.68 -23.23 0.74
N LEU A 54 -42.29 -22.79 1.95
CA LEU A 54 -43.17 -22.83 3.13
C LEU A 54 -44.35 -21.87 3.00
N GLU A 55 -44.15 -20.71 2.39
CA GLU A 55 -45.20 -19.74 2.10
C GLU A 55 -46.24 -20.33 1.12
N GLU A 56 -45.79 -20.92 0.01
CA GLU A 56 -46.69 -21.57 -0.95
C GLU A 56 -47.43 -22.77 -0.35
N THR A 57 -46.73 -23.63 0.39
CA THR A 57 -47.33 -24.85 0.97
C THR A 57 -48.30 -24.53 2.11
N SER A 58 -48.00 -23.53 2.95
CA SER A 58 -48.94 -23.08 3.98
C SER A 58 -50.16 -22.41 3.37
N ALA A 59 -50.00 -21.58 2.32
CA ALA A 59 -51.12 -20.98 1.61
C ALA A 59 -52.06 -22.03 0.96
N ASP A 60 -51.51 -23.06 0.30
CA ASP A 60 -52.29 -24.18 -0.25
C ASP A 60 -53.03 -24.96 0.85
N ALA A 61 -52.36 -25.20 1.98
CA ALA A 61 -52.96 -25.87 3.14
C ALA A 61 -54.13 -25.08 3.74
N TYR A 62 -53.99 -23.75 3.89
CA TYR A 62 -55.07 -22.87 4.34
C TYR A 62 -56.24 -22.82 3.35
N ALA A 63 -55.96 -22.78 2.04
CA ALA A 63 -57.00 -22.80 1.01
C ALA A 63 -57.82 -24.10 1.07
N ARG A 64 -57.16 -25.26 1.23
CA ARG A 64 -57.83 -26.56 1.41
C ARG A 64 -58.65 -26.63 2.70
N LEU A 65 -58.15 -26.06 3.80
CA LEU A 65 -58.91 -25.95 5.04
C LEU A 65 -60.18 -25.12 4.87
N LEU A 66 -60.08 -23.96 4.23
CA LEU A 66 -61.23 -23.08 3.98
C LEU A 66 -62.28 -23.80 3.11
N GLN A 67 -61.84 -24.55 2.09
CA GLN A 67 -62.75 -25.37 1.29
C GLN A 67 -63.42 -26.48 2.12
N TYR A 68 -62.67 -27.12 3.02
CA TYR A 68 -63.22 -28.13 3.92
C TYR A 68 -64.25 -27.54 4.89
N THR A 69 -63.96 -26.41 5.54
CA THR A 69 -64.89 -25.78 6.49
C THR A 69 -66.16 -25.32 5.80
N VAL A 70 -66.05 -24.68 4.63
CA VAL A 70 -67.21 -24.28 3.82
C VAL A 70 -68.04 -25.51 3.38
N SER A 71 -67.38 -26.62 3.02
CA SER A 71 -68.06 -27.86 2.65
C SER A 71 -68.80 -28.49 3.85
N VAL A 72 -68.20 -28.47 5.05
CA VAL A 72 -68.83 -29.00 6.28
C VAL A 72 -70.00 -28.14 6.72
N GLU A 73 -69.92 -26.81 6.60
CA GLU A 73 -71.01 -25.88 6.93
C GLU A 73 -72.20 -25.97 5.97
N ARG A 74 -71.96 -26.36 4.71
CA ARG A 74 -73.01 -26.53 3.68
C ARG A 74 -73.68 -27.92 3.70
N CYS A 75 -73.18 -28.88 4.49
CA CYS A 75 -73.77 -30.23 4.60
C CYS A 75 -74.92 -30.27 5.63
N PRO A 76 -76.10 -30.83 5.28
CA PRO A 76 -77.19 -31.01 6.24
C PRO A 76 -76.81 -31.97 7.39
N LEU A 77 -77.34 -31.71 8.59
CA LEU A 77 -76.99 -32.38 9.86
C LEU A 77 -77.05 -33.93 9.83
N SER A 78 -77.82 -34.52 8.91
CA SER A 78 -77.98 -35.98 8.76
C SER A 78 -76.79 -36.70 8.10
N GLU A 79 -75.87 -35.97 7.46
CA GLU A 79 -74.79 -36.54 6.62
C GLU A 79 -73.36 -36.30 7.15
N ARG A 80 -73.22 -35.87 8.41
CA ARG A 80 -71.90 -35.57 9.03
C ARG A 80 -70.90 -36.74 9.05
N SER A 81 -71.32 -37.99 8.78
CA SER A 81 -70.40 -39.11 8.56
C SER A 81 -69.57 -38.97 7.27
N LEU A 82 -70.05 -38.21 6.28
CA LEU A 82 -69.33 -37.86 5.06
C LEU A 82 -68.21 -36.84 5.31
N SER A 83 -68.17 -36.14 6.44
CA SER A 83 -67.10 -35.19 6.78
C SER A 83 -65.72 -35.86 6.86
N ARG A 84 -65.67 -37.17 7.14
CA ARG A 84 -64.42 -37.97 7.11
C ARG A 84 -64.03 -38.35 5.67
N VAL A 85 -65.01 -38.53 4.78
CA VAL A 85 -64.82 -38.80 3.34
C VAL A 85 -64.36 -37.55 2.60
N VAL A 86 -64.90 -36.37 2.93
CA VAL A 86 -64.49 -35.07 2.35
C VAL A 86 -63.08 -34.68 2.81
N TRP A 87 -62.72 -34.95 4.07
CA TRP A 87 -61.34 -34.77 4.55
C TRP A 87 -60.36 -35.66 3.77
N SER A 88 -60.72 -36.94 3.60
CA SER A 88 -59.88 -37.89 2.89
C SER A 88 -59.88 -37.73 1.37
N SER A 89 -60.75 -36.92 0.77
CA SER A 89 -60.68 -36.55 -0.66
C SER A 89 -59.85 -35.29 -0.91
N LEU A 90 -60.00 -34.25 -0.08
CA LEU A 90 -59.25 -32.98 -0.20
C LEU A 90 -57.75 -33.12 0.12
N PHE A 91 -57.41 -34.05 1.02
CA PHE A 91 -56.04 -34.30 1.46
C PHE A 91 -55.43 -35.60 0.93
N ARG A 92 -56.17 -36.37 0.10
CA ARG A 92 -55.76 -37.67 -0.49
C ARG A 92 -54.49 -37.64 -1.35
N GLN A 93 -54.15 -36.47 -1.88
CA GLN A 93 -53.01 -36.29 -2.78
C GLN A 93 -51.67 -36.23 -2.06
N THR A 94 -51.67 -36.05 -0.73
CA THR A 94 -50.47 -36.23 0.09
C THR A 94 -50.35 -37.73 0.42
N LYS A 95 -49.20 -38.36 0.15
CA LYS A 95 -49.00 -39.82 0.23
C LYS A 95 -49.17 -40.44 1.64
N VAL A 96 -49.65 -39.69 2.62
CA VAL A 96 -49.83 -40.14 4.00
C VAL A 96 -51.25 -39.78 4.45
N CYS A 97 -52.13 -40.78 4.59
CA CYS A 97 -53.42 -40.61 5.27
C CYS A 97 -53.18 -40.31 6.75
N ARG A 98 -52.88 -39.05 7.10
CA ARG A 98 -52.69 -38.60 8.49
C ARG A 98 -54.02 -38.22 9.13
N SER A 99 -54.14 -38.45 10.43
CA SER A 99 -55.25 -37.95 11.27
C SER A 99 -55.27 -36.41 11.23
N TYR A 100 -56.46 -35.80 11.32
CA TYR A 100 -56.65 -34.34 11.40
C TYR A 100 -55.76 -33.69 12.47
N SER A 101 -55.59 -34.35 13.61
CA SER A 101 -54.71 -33.91 14.71
C SER A 101 -53.23 -33.88 14.34
N ALA A 102 -52.73 -34.91 13.65
CA ALA A 102 -51.35 -34.97 13.18
C ALA A 102 -51.08 -33.90 12.12
N TRP A 103 -52.00 -33.73 11.16
CA TRP A 103 -51.90 -32.69 10.13
C TRP A 103 -51.92 -31.27 10.73
N ARG A 104 -52.74 -31.04 11.76
CA ARG A 104 -52.79 -29.76 12.47
C ARG A 104 -51.47 -29.48 13.22
N SER A 105 -50.85 -30.49 13.82
CA SER A 105 -49.52 -30.36 14.43
C SER A 105 -48.47 -29.98 13.39
N ASP A 106 -48.40 -30.72 12.27
CA ASP A 106 -47.45 -30.45 11.20
C ASP A 106 -47.60 -29.01 10.65
N LEU A 107 -48.84 -28.52 10.54
CA LEU A 107 -49.11 -27.17 10.04
C LEU A 107 -48.69 -26.08 11.04
N LEU A 108 -48.85 -26.32 12.34
CA LEU A 108 -48.31 -25.45 13.39
C LEU A 108 -46.77 -25.43 13.31
N ASP A 109 -46.13 -26.58 13.19
CA ASP A 109 -44.66 -26.67 13.06
C ASP A 109 -44.15 -25.91 11.81
N VAL A 110 -44.87 -26.00 10.69
CA VAL A 110 -44.59 -25.24 9.46
C VAL A 110 -44.78 -23.73 9.65
N CYS A 111 -45.79 -23.31 10.42
CA CYS A 111 -46.02 -21.89 10.72
C CYS A 111 -44.94 -21.31 11.63
N ASP A 112 -44.54 -22.06 12.66
CA ASP A 112 -43.46 -21.69 13.58
C ASP A 112 -42.12 -21.60 12.83
N GLU A 113 -41.85 -22.55 11.93
CA GLU A 113 -40.65 -22.54 11.09
C GLU A 113 -40.65 -21.36 10.11
N ARG A 114 -41.79 -21.03 9.48
CA ARG A 114 -41.94 -19.84 8.63
C ARG A 114 -41.68 -18.56 9.43
N GLU A 115 -42.23 -18.43 10.63
CA GLU A 115 -42.01 -17.25 11.49
C GLU A 115 -40.54 -17.10 11.89
N ARG A 116 -39.88 -18.21 12.22
CA ARG A 116 -38.44 -18.23 12.49
C ARG A 116 -37.64 -17.77 11.26
N LEU A 117 -37.92 -18.30 10.08
CA LEU A 117 -37.25 -17.92 8.83
C LEU A 117 -37.52 -16.45 8.46
N HIS A 118 -38.73 -15.95 8.71
CA HIS A 118 -39.06 -14.55 8.50
C HIS A 118 -38.21 -13.64 9.39
N GLN A 119 -38.02 -14.02 10.66
CA GLN A 119 -37.18 -13.28 11.59
C GLN A 119 -35.71 -13.32 11.19
N GLU A 120 -35.19 -14.48 10.76
CA GLU A 120 -33.81 -14.63 10.25
C GLU A 120 -33.59 -13.75 8.99
N LEU A 121 -34.56 -13.70 8.06
CA LEU A 121 -34.49 -12.82 6.89
C LEU A 121 -34.48 -11.33 7.27
N LYS A 122 -35.24 -10.95 8.30
CA LYS A 122 -35.30 -9.58 8.80
C LYS A 122 -33.96 -9.13 9.40
N GLU A 123 -33.20 -10.03 10.01
CA GLU A 123 -31.87 -9.76 10.57
C GLU A 123 -30.77 -9.72 9.50
N LEU A 124 -30.87 -10.55 8.46
CA LEU A 124 -29.87 -10.60 7.39
C LEU A 124 -30.01 -9.48 6.36
N GLN A 125 -31.23 -8.95 6.13
CA GLN A 125 -31.47 -7.87 5.17
C GLN A 125 -30.59 -6.61 5.41
N PRO A 126 -30.52 -6.01 6.62
CA PRO A 126 -29.68 -4.84 6.84
C PRO A 126 -28.17 -5.14 6.71
N ARG A 127 -27.75 -6.39 6.93
CA ARG A 127 -26.35 -6.82 6.75
C ARG A 127 -25.97 -6.81 5.28
N LEU A 128 -26.88 -7.27 4.40
CA LEU A 128 -26.72 -7.18 2.95
C LEU A 128 -26.63 -5.72 2.49
N ASP A 129 -27.55 -4.86 2.93
CA ASP A 129 -27.54 -3.44 2.56
C ASP A 129 -26.24 -2.74 2.99
N THR A 130 -25.73 -3.09 4.18
CA THR A 130 -24.43 -2.59 4.68
C THR A 130 -23.26 -3.09 3.82
N ALA A 131 -23.26 -4.36 3.42
CA ALA A 131 -22.24 -4.94 2.55
C ALA A 131 -22.28 -4.34 1.13
N GLU A 132 -23.47 -4.03 0.61
CA GLU A 132 -23.61 -3.36 -0.69
C GLU A 132 -23.12 -1.91 -0.65
N SER A 133 -23.40 -1.20 0.45
CA SER A 133 -22.86 0.14 0.69
C SER A 133 -21.33 0.12 0.79
N SER A 134 -20.76 -0.79 1.58
CA SER A 134 -19.30 -0.90 1.72
C SER A 134 -18.62 -1.27 0.40
N ARG A 135 -19.22 -2.15 -0.41
CA ARG A 135 -18.77 -2.43 -1.78
C ARG A 135 -18.75 -1.18 -2.65
N GLY A 136 -19.77 -0.32 -2.55
CA GLY A 136 -19.82 0.96 -3.25
C GLY A 136 -18.64 1.87 -2.90
N THR A 137 -18.33 2.00 -1.60
CA THR A 137 -17.17 2.77 -1.12
C THR A 137 -15.85 2.20 -1.63
N VAL A 138 -15.65 0.87 -1.54
CA VAL A 138 -14.42 0.22 -2.03
C VAL A 138 -14.21 0.42 -3.53
N LEU A 139 -15.28 0.35 -4.33
CA LEU A 139 -15.19 0.62 -5.77
C LEU A 139 -14.78 2.06 -6.07
N GLN A 140 -15.27 3.02 -5.28
CA GLN A 140 -14.87 4.42 -5.40
C GLN A 140 -13.39 4.61 -5.03
N ASP A 141 -12.93 3.99 -3.95
CA ASP A 141 -11.53 4.06 -3.52
C ASP A 141 -10.58 3.40 -4.54
N LEU A 142 -10.98 2.26 -5.12
CA LEU A 142 -10.24 1.60 -6.20
C LEU A 142 -10.09 2.52 -7.42
N PHE A 143 -11.16 3.21 -7.81
CA PHE A 143 -11.10 4.17 -8.93
C PHE A 143 -10.13 5.32 -8.64
N GLN A 144 -10.19 5.89 -7.43
CA GLN A 144 -9.26 6.94 -7.02
C GLN A 144 -7.81 6.44 -6.98
N LEU A 145 -7.58 5.21 -6.50
CA LEU A 145 -6.25 4.61 -6.45
C LEU A 145 -5.69 4.37 -7.86
N GLN A 146 -6.51 3.91 -8.80
CA GLN A 146 -6.14 3.75 -10.20
C GLN A 146 -5.76 5.09 -10.84
N GLN A 147 -6.52 6.16 -10.55
CA GLN A 147 -6.21 7.50 -11.02
C GLN A 147 -4.85 7.98 -10.46
N LYS A 148 -4.65 7.86 -9.14
CA LYS A 148 -3.36 8.19 -8.50
C LYS A 148 -2.21 7.40 -9.10
N HIS A 149 -2.38 6.11 -9.35
CA HIS A 149 -1.36 5.27 -9.97
C HIS A 149 -1.01 5.74 -11.40
N ALA A 150 -2.01 6.15 -12.19
CA ALA A 150 -1.78 6.70 -13.51
C ALA A 150 -0.99 8.01 -13.47
N ASP A 151 -1.29 8.90 -12.51
CA ASP A 151 -0.57 10.15 -12.33
C ASP A 151 0.85 9.94 -11.81
N LEU A 152 1.05 9.01 -10.86
CA LEU A 152 2.38 8.60 -10.41
C LEU A 152 3.21 8.07 -11.57
N ARG A 153 2.62 7.25 -12.44
CA ARG A 153 3.31 6.69 -13.61
C ARG A 153 3.79 7.80 -14.56
N LYS A 154 2.97 8.83 -14.82
CA LYS A 154 3.39 9.99 -15.61
C LYS A 154 4.57 10.71 -14.95
N SER A 155 4.45 11.01 -13.65
CA SER A 155 5.52 11.68 -12.90
C SER A 155 6.83 10.91 -12.89
N HIS A 156 6.77 9.57 -12.83
CA HIS A 156 7.94 8.71 -12.91
C HIS A 156 8.63 8.82 -14.27
N THR A 157 7.86 8.77 -15.36
CA THR A 157 8.43 8.95 -16.71
C THR A 157 9.05 10.33 -16.92
N ASP A 158 8.47 11.38 -16.32
CA ASP A 158 9.04 12.73 -16.39
C ASP A 158 10.34 12.83 -15.58
N LEU A 159 10.39 12.23 -14.38
CA LEU A 159 11.61 12.15 -13.58
C LEU A 159 12.73 11.39 -14.29
N GLU A 160 12.42 10.27 -14.96
CA GLU A 160 13.39 9.54 -15.78
C GLU A 160 13.95 10.41 -16.90
N ARG A 161 13.09 11.20 -17.58
CA ARG A 161 13.53 12.15 -18.61
C ARG A 161 14.45 13.23 -18.02
N TYR A 162 14.08 13.82 -16.89
CA TYR A 162 14.94 14.82 -16.23
C TYR A 162 16.28 14.23 -15.80
N TYR A 163 16.29 13.01 -15.25
CA TYR A 163 17.52 12.33 -14.88
C TYR A 163 18.41 12.07 -16.09
N ALA A 164 17.85 11.63 -17.21
CA ALA A 164 18.60 11.42 -18.45
C ALA A 164 19.21 12.74 -18.97
N GLN A 165 18.45 13.86 -18.93
CA GLN A 165 18.94 15.18 -19.31
C GLN A 165 20.08 15.65 -18.40
N TRP A 166 19.91 15.51 -17.09
CA TRP A 166 20.95 15.86 -16.11
C TRP A 166 22.22 15.05 -16.30
N LYS A 167 22.08 13.75 -16.57
CA LYS A 167 23.22 12.87 -16.86
C LYS A 167 23.96 13.30 -18.12
N ALA A 168 23.24 13.58 -19.20
CA ALA A 168 23.84 14.09 -20.44
C ALA A 168 24.58 15.41 -20.21
N ARG A 169 23.98 16.35 -19.45
CA ARG A 169 24.61 17.63 -19.14
C ARG A 169 25.87 17.48 -18.28
N ALA A 170 25.86 16.55 -17.32
CA ALA A 170 27.04 16.25 -16.51
C ALA A 170 28.18 15.71 -17.37
N GLU A 171 27.88 14.81 -18.32
CA GLU A 171 28.88 14.29 -19.27
C GLU A 171 29.43 15.39 -20.18
N ASP A 172 28.59 16.32 -20.66
CA ASP A 172 29.05 17.47 -21.46
C ASP A 172 29.98 18.38 -20.66
N LEU A 173 29.64 18.69 -19.40
CA LEU A 173 30.50 19.46 -18.52
C LEU A 173 31.83 18.74 -18.23
N ASP A 174 31.82 17.42 -18.07
CA ASP A 174 33.05 16.63 -17.92
C ASP A 174 33.92 16.68 -19.19
N ARG A 175 33.31 16.65 -20.38
CA ARG A 175 34.03 16.80 -21.66
C ARG A 175 34.64 18.20 -21.78
N GLU A 176 33.88 19.25 -21.49
CA GLU A 176 34.34 20.64 -21.48
C GLU A 176 35.51 20.82 -20.50
N ASN A 177 35.39 20.27 -19.28
CA ASN A 177 36.43 20.40 -18.26
C ASN A 177 37.73 19.68 -18.67
N ARG A 178 37.64 18.48 -19.25
CA ARG A 178 38.82 17.80 -19.80
C ARG A 178 39.46 18.58 -20.95
N GLN A 179 38.66 19.25 -21.77
CA GLN A 179 39.18 20.08 -22.85
C GLN A 179 39.91 21.31 -22.31
N LEU A 180 39.29 22.05 -21.39
CA LEU A 180 39.92 23.20 -20.72
C LEU A 180 41.21 22.81 -20.00
N GLN A 181 41.25 21.65 -19.34
CA GLN A 181 42.45 21.15 -18.69
C GLN A 181 43.58 20.93 -19.70
N ARG A 182 43.27 20.33 -20.87
CA ARG A 182 44.26 20.16 -21.95
C ARG A 182 44.74 21.50 -22.47
N ASP A 183 43.84 22.45 -22.70
CA ASP A 183 44.19 23.78 -23.22
C ASP A 183 45.08 24.54 -22.24
N LEU A 184 44.79 24.46 -20.95
CA LEU A 184 45.65 25.00 -19.88
C LEU A 184 47.04 24.36 -19.88
N ASP A 185 47.12 23.03 -20.00
CA ASP A 185 48.40 22.33 -20.06
C ASP A 185 49.22 22.71 -21.32
N HIS A 186 48.56 22.89 -22.46
CA HIS A 186 49.21 23.39 -23.68
C HIS A 186 49.73 24.82 -23.49
N ALA A 187 48.93 25.71 -22.92
CA ALA A 187 49.34 27.08 -22.63
C ALA A 187 50.52 27.14 -21.64
N ARG A 188 50.52 26.28 -20.60
CA ARG A 188 51.64 26.14 -19.66
C ARG A 188 52.92 25.69 -20.36
N ARG A 189 52.85 24.60 -21.13
CA ARG A 189 54.01 24.09 -21.90
C ARG A 189 54.53 25.12 -22.89
N HIS A 190 53.64 25.83 -23.59
CA HIS A 190 54.01 26.90 -24.50
C HIS A 190 54.73 28.03 -23.77
N ARG A 191 54.20 28.47 -22.62
CA ARG A 191 54.83 29.49 -21.78
C ARG A 191 56.22 29.05 -21.32
N ASP A 192 56.36 27.85 -20.76
CA ASP A 192 57.64 27.35 -20.22
C ASP A 192 58.68 27.10 -21.32
N GLY A 193 58.23 26.63 -22.50
CA GLY A 193 59.08 26.41 -23.66
C GLY A 193 59.43 27.67 -24.46
N SER A 194 58.77 28.79 -24.20
CA SER A 194 59.06 30.06 -24.85
C SER A 194 60.46 30.58 -24.48
N ALA A 195 61.03 31.46 -25.31
CA ALA A 195 62.32 32.08 -25.02
C ALA A 195 62.33 32.79 -23.66
N LEU A 196 61.28 33.57 -23.38
CA LEU A 196 61.09 34.24 -22.09
C LEU A 196 60.90 33.25 -20.94
N GLY A 197 60.21 32.13 -21.15
CA GLY A 197 60.02 31.09 -20.12
C GLY A 197 61.32 30.39 -19.74
N ARG A 198 62.15 30.07 -20.73
CA ARG A 198 63.49 29.50 -20.54
C ARG A 198 64.43 30.49 -19.87
N GLU A 199 64.42 31.75 -20.30
CA GLU A 199 65.21 32.82 -19.69
C GLU A 199 64.80 33.05 -18.23
N ASN A 200 63.50 33.09 -17.92
CA ASN A 200 63.01 33.22 -16.55
C ASN A 200 63.47 32.05 -15.66
N HIS A 201 63.43 30.82 -16.20
CA HIS A 201 63.95 29.64 -15.49
C HIS A 201 65.46 29.73 -15.24
N GLN A 202 66.23 30.18 -16.23
CA GLN A 202 67.68 30.34 -16.09
C GLN A 202 68.01 31.41 -15.04
N LEU A 203 67.36 32.58 -15.11
CA LEU A 203 67.51 33.66 -14.14
C LEU A 203 67.17 33.22 -12.71
N ARG A 204 66.11 32.42 -12.53
CA ARG A 204 65.77 31.85 -11.21
C ARG A 204 66.89 30.96 -10.66
N ARG A 205 67.47 30.10 -11.50
CA ARG A 205 68.60 29.25 -11.09
C ARG A 205 69.83 30.09 -10.76
N ASP A 206 70.16 31.06 -11.60
CA ASP A 206 71.31 31.94 -11.40
C ASP A 206 71.17 32.76 -10.12
N LEU A 207 69.96 33.26 -9.82
CA LEU A 207 69.64 33.93 -8.56
C LEU A 207 69.79 32.99 -7.36
N ASP A 208 69.33 31.74 -7.44
CA ASP A 208 69.49 30.76 -6.36
C ASP A 208 70.98 30.42 -6.14
N HIS A 209 71.77 30.29 -7.20
CA HIS A 209 73.22 30.11 -7.11
C HIS A 209 73.89 31.33 -6.48
N ALA A 210 73.52 32.54 -6.88
CA ALA A 210 74.04 33.77 -6.29
C ALA A 210 73.69 33.87 -4.80
N ARG A 211 72.45 33.53 -4.42
CA ARG A 211 72.02 33.47 -3.01
C ARG A 211 72.86 32.49 -2.21
N ARG A 212 73.01 31.25 -2.67
CA ARG A 212 73.87 30.26 -1.99
C ARG A 212 75.31 30.72 -1.85
N ARG A 213 75.89 31.29 -2.91
CA ARG A 213 77.26 31.85 -2.86
C ARG A 213 77.39 32.98 -1.85
N LEU A 214 76.39 33.85 -1.75
CA LEU A 214 76.37 34.92 -0.75
C LEU A 214 76.24 34.33 0.66
N ASP A 215 75.35 33.37 0.87
CA ASP A 215 75.18 32.70 2.17
C ASP A 215 76.44 31.97 2.62
N ASP A 216 77.15 31.34 1.69
CA ASP A 216 78.40 30.60 1.93
C ASP A 216 79.63 31.51 1.98
N SER A 217 79.50 32.78 1.60
CA SER A 217 80.63 33.71 1.58
C SER A 217 81.21 33.96 2.98
N ALA A 218 82.52 34.19 3.04
CA ALA A 218 83.21 34.52 4.28
C ALA A 218 82.57 35.73 4.99
N LEU A 219 82.15 36.73 4.23
CA LEU A 219 81.43 37.91 4.75
C LEU A 219 80.10 37.53 5.40
N SER A 220 79.32 36.62 4.83
CA SER A 220 78.07 36.14 5.43
C SER A 220 78.32 35.26 6.65
N GLN A 221 79.35 34.41 6.62
CA GLN A 221 79.76 33.61 7.77
C GLN A 221 80.22 34.51 8.94
N GLU A 222 81.01 35.54 8.64
CA GLU A 222 81.47 36.54 9.61
C GLU A 222 80.31 37.38 10.13
N ASN A 223 79.37 37.82 9.26
CA ASN A 223 78.16 38.51 9.70
C ASN A 223 77.32 37.63 10.64
N ARG A 224 77.19 36.33 10.36
CA ARG A 224 76.52 35.36 11.25
C ARG A 224 77.28 35.19 12.57
N ARG A 225 78.61 35.16 12.55
CA ARG A 225 79.45 35.08 13.76
C ARG A 225 79.31 36.34 14.61
N LEU A 226 79.46 37.52 14.02
CA LEU A 226 79.33 38.81 14.69
C LEU A 226 77.93 39.00 15.28
N ARG A 227 76.88 38.56 14.59
CA ARG A 227 75.51 38.56 15.13
C ARG A 227 75.40 37.70 16.39
N ARG A 228 75.95 36.49 16.39
CA ARG A 228 75.98 35.63 17.58
C ARG A 228 76.78 36.25 18.73
N GLU A 229 77.93 36.86 18.44
CA GLU A 229 78.75 37.55 19.43
C GLU A 229 78.01 38.77 20.02
N LEU A 230 77.36 39.58 19.18
CA LEU A 230 76.50 40.68 19.63
C LEU A 230 75.33 40.19 20.49
N ASP A 231 74.68 39.08 20.11
CA ASP A 231 73.59 38.49 20.89
C ASP A 231 74.09 37.95 22.25
N GLN A 232 75.29 37.35 22.30
CA GLN A 232 75.92 36.94 23.56
C GLN A 232 76.28 38.14 24.44
N VAL A 233 76.79 39.24 23.87
CA VAL A 233 77.05 40.48 24.62
C VAL A 233 75.75 41.07 25.15
N ARG A 234 74.68 41.10 24.35
CA ARG A 234 73.34 41.53 24.79
C ARG A 234 72.82 40.68 25.96
N GLN A 235 72.88 39.35 25.84
CA GLN A 235 72.46 38.44 26.90
C GLN A 235 73.27 38.60 28.21
N ARG A 236 74.54 39.03 28.13
CA ARG A 236 75.38 39.33 29.31
C ARG A 236 75.13 40.71 29.92
N LEU A 237 74.53 41.64 29.16
CA LEU A 237 74.14 42.96 29.64
C LEU A 237 72.72 42.95 30.21
N ASP A 238 71.86 42.04 29.73
CA ASP A 238 70.47 41.87 30.15
C ASP A 238 70.28 40.83 31.28
N GLY A 239 71.34 40.18 31.75
CA GLY A 239 71.35 39.22 32.88
C GLY A 239 72.24 39.69 34.02
#